data_AF-A0AB37CQA1-F1
#
_entry.id   AF-A0AB37CQA1-F1
#
_cell.length_a   1.000
_cell.length_b   1.000
_cell.length_c   1.000
_cell.angle_alpha   90.00
_cell.angle_beta   90.00
_cell.angle_gamma   90.00
#
_symmetry.space_group_name_H-M   'P 1'
#
loop_
_entity.id
_entity.type
_entity.pdbx_description
1 polymer ?
#
loop_
_entity_poly.entity_id
_entity_poly.type
_entity_poly.pdbx_seq_one_letter_code
_entity_poly.pdbx_strand_id
1 'polypeptide(L)' 'MQMNTTDEFQTSERFYALPKILFESDRYKQMRVDTKVAYAILKLKEV' A
#
# COMPACT_ATOMS: atom_id res chain seq x y z
N MET A 1 3.62 36.00 -2.81
CA MET A 1 3.25 34.95 -1.85
C MET A 1 2.86 33.73 -2.68
N GLN A 2 3.82 32.84 -2.94
CA GLN A 2 3.58 31.67 -3.80
C GLN A 2 2.89 30.58 -2.98
N MET A 3 1.79 30.05 -3.54
CA MET A 3 1.09 28.88 -3.04
C MET A 3 1.94 27.63 -3.27
N ASN A 4 2.61 27.16 -2.22
CA ASN A 4 3.22 25.84 -2.17
C ASN A 4 2.18 24.82 -1.66
N THR A 5 0.97 24.80 -2.22
CA THR A 5 -0.11 23.90 -1.78
C THR A 5 -0.19 22.63 -2.64
N THR A 6 0.62 22.54 -3.70
CA THR A 6 0.63 21.38 -4.60
C THR A 6 1.37 20.18 -4.00
N ASP A 7 2.48 20.38 -3.29
CA ASP A 7 3.24 19.29 -2.67
C ASP A 7 2.54 18.68 -1.44
N GLU A 8 1.79 19.48 -0.69
CA GLU A 8 1.01 19.02 0.48
C GLU A 8 -0.20 18.18 0.06
N PHE A 9 -0.82 18.49 -1.09
CA PHE A 9 -1.95 17.71 -1.62
C PHE A 9 -1.51 16.37 -2.26
N GLN A 10 -0.26 16.28 -2.71
CA GLN A 10 0.30 15.07 -3.36
C GLN A 10 0.90 14.06 -2.37
N THR A 11 0.93 14.40 -1.08
CA THR A 11 1.50 13.54 -0.02
C THR A 11 0.46 12.95 0.92
N SER A 12 -0.80 13.39 0.88
CA SER A 12 -1.83 13.01 1.85
C SER A 12 -2.45 11.63 1.62
N GLU A 13 -2.42 11.07 0.41
CA GLU A 13 -3.13 9.83 0.06
C GLU A 13 -2.22 8.75 -0.57
N ARG A 14 -1.12 8.39 0.12
CA ARG A 14 -0.32 7.22 -0.27
C ARG A 14 -0.92 5.93 0.29
N PHE A 15 -1.90 5.37 -0.43
CA PHE A 15 -2.43 4.05 -0.10
C PHE A 15 -1.65 2.96 -0.83
N TYR A 16 -1.22 1.93 -0.09
CA TYR A 16 -0.70 0.71 -0.69
C TYR A 16 -1.87 -0.12 -1.22
N ALA A 17 -1.84 -0.45 -2.51
CA ALA A 17 -2.83 -1.35 -3.11
C ALA A 17 -2.61 -2.77 -2.56
N LEU A 18 -3.37 -3.11 -1.52
CA LEU A 18 -3.32 -4.42 -0.88
C LEU A 18 -4.17 -5.42 -1.68
N PRO A 19 -3.57 -6.47 -2.28
CA PRO A 19 -4.34 -7.38 -3.12
C PRO A 19 -5.39 -8.15 -2.32
N LYS A 20 -6.66 -8.05 -2.72
CA LYS A 20 -7.80 -8.73 -2.06
C LYS A 20 -7.63 -10.25 -1.98
N ILE A 21 -6.94 -10.84 -2.95
CA ILE A 21 -6.62 -12.27 -2.98
C ILE A 21 -5.85 -12.73 -1.73
N LEU A 22 -5.08 -11.85 -1.08
CA LEU A 22 -4.38 -12.16 0.17
C LEU A 22 -5.36 -12.38 1.33
N PHE A 23 -6.61 -11.94 1.22
CA PHE A 23 -7.66 -12.09 2.24
C PHE A 23 -8.70 -13.14 1.87
N GLU A 24 -8.96 -13.33 0.57
CA GLU A 24 -10.04 -14.18 0.08
C GLU A 24 -9.60 -15.63 -0.22
N SER A 25 -8.32 -15.84 -0.55
CA SER A 25 -7.82 -17.18 -0.90
C SER A 25 -7.46 -18.00 0.35
N ASP A 26 -7.93 -19.25 0.42
CA ASP A 26 -7.55 -20.20 1.47
C ASP A 26 -6.03 -20.44 1.52
N ARG A 27 -5.33 -20.27 0.40
CA ARG A 27 -3.87 -20.35 0.31
C ARG A 27 -3.15 -19.34 1.20
N TYR A 28 -3.70 -18.13 1.33
CA TYR A 28 -3.11 -17.01 2.09
C TYR A 28 -3.84 -16.76 3.42
N LYS A 29 -4.75 -17.65 3.81
CA LYS A 29 -5.57 -17.53 5.02
C LYS A 29 -4.73 -17.56 6.30
N GLN A 30 -3.68 -18.38 6.33
CA GLN A 30 -2.74 -18.45 7.45
C GLN A 30 -1.66 -17.36 7.43
N MET A 31 -1.60 -16.56 6.37
CA MET A 31 -0.61 -15.50 6.24
C MET A 31 -0.92 -14.38 7.25
N ARG A 32 0.09 -13.99 8.03
CA ARG A 32 -0.04 -12.91 9.02
C ARG A 32 -0.30 -11.58 8.31
N VAL A 33 -1.11 -10.72 8.93
CA VAL A 33 -1.53 -9.44 8.34
C VAL A 33 -0.35 -8.51 8.06
N ASP A 34 0.63 -8.47 8.96
CA ASP A 34 1.88 -7.72 8.78
C ASP A 34 2.64 -8.14 7.51
N THR A 35 2.59 -9.43 7.18
CA THR A 35 3.25 -9.99 5.99
C THR A 35 2.51 -9.56 4.71
N LYS A 36 1.17 -9.47 4.74
CA LYS A 36 0.37 -8.97 3.61
C LYS A 36 0.67 -7.49 3.33
N VAL A 37 0.79 -6.70 4.40
CA VAL A 37 1.16 -5.28 4.33
C VAL A 37 2.60 -5.13 3.81
N ALA A 38 3.54 -5.90 4.34
CA ALA A 38 4.92 -5.90 3.88
C ALA A 38 5.04 -6.25 2.38
N TYR A 39 4.27 -7.24 1.91
CA TYR A 39 4.21 -7.59 0.49
C TYR A 39 3.77 -6.40 -0.39
N ALA A 40 2.73 -5.66 0.01
CA ALA A 40 2.26 -4.50 -0.77
C ALA A 40 3.27 -3.34 -0.76
N ILE A 41 4.01 -3.15 0.34
CA ILE A 41 5.09 -2.16 0.41
C ILE A 41 6.25 -2.56 -0.51
N LEU A 42 6.65 -3.83 -0.48
CA LEU A 42 7.77 -4.34 -1.29
C LEU A 42 7.44 -4.30 -2.78
N LYS A 43 6.21 -4.64 -3.18
CA LYS A 43 5.77 -4.58 -4.58
C LYS A 43 5.80 -3.18 -5.19
N LEU A 44 5.68 -2.12 -4.39
CA LEU A 44 5.80 -0.75 -4.88
C LEU A 44 7.25 -0.25 -4.96
N LYS A 45 8.20 -0.92 -4.29
CA LYS A 45 9.63 -0.57 -4.36
C LYS A 45 10.37 -1.23 -5.53
N GLU A 46 9.75 -2.22 -6.19
CA GLU A 46 10.22 -2.77 -7.46
C GLU A 46 9.71 -1.89 -8.63
N VAL A 47 10.23 -0.67 -8.76
CA VAL A 47 10.11 0.21 -9.94
C VAL A 47 11.46 0.87 -10.19
#